data_AF-A0A5K3FB13-F1
#
_entry.id   AF-A0A5K3FB13-F1
#
_cell.length_a   1.000
_cell.length_b   1.000
_cell.length_c   1.000
_cell.angle_alpha   90.00
_cell.angle_beta   90.00
_cell.angle_gamma   90.00
#
_symmetry.space_group_name_H-M   'P 1'
#
loop_
_entity.id
_entity.type
_entity.pdbx_description
1 polymer ?
#
loop_
_entity_poly.entity_id
_entity_poly.type
_entity_poly.pdbx_seq_one_letter_code
_entity_poly.pdbx_strand_id
1 'polypeptide(L)'
;MLPERFYADFTITYTPREDKGMPMPPWIDGIPPELPYAIGRGYAAYASDLGIMLENYTDFCVPIFSPNAYFPCVLFNYNSTAYLIAPKENRYGPCCVYRPNWSPPHRDFMQQFGQFYSGTTRNLGVKRRVLAQQIDWWVIPQANTTKLTDHPVFGGFGFARQPLSSGYRPYVSFWYEGDIGWTHQIFENFTDTGKKMHILDDFRLPEMCNVAVACNYRP
;
A
#
# COMPACT_ATOMS: atom_id res chain seq x y z
N MET A 1 -13.78 4.21 10.10
CA MET A 1 -13.18 3.00 10.71
C MET A 1 -13.10 1.93 9.63
N LEU A 2 -12.05 1.12 9.61
CA LEU A 2 -11.91 -0.06 8.77
C LEU A 2 -12.66 -1.26 9.37
N PRO A 3 -13.08 -2.24 8.54
CA PRO A 3 -13.56 -3.51 9.03
C PRO A 3 -12.47 -4.25 9.81
N GLU A 4 -12.86 -5.17 10.69
CA GLU A 4 -11.92 -6.00 11.45
C GLU A 4 -11.09 -6.90 10.51
N ARG A 5 -11.72 -7.38 9.43
CA ARG A 5 -11.07 -8.15 8.39
C ARG A 5 -11.49 -7.66 7.02
N PHE A 6 -10.56 -7.63 6.07
CA PHE A 6 -10.87 -7.39 4.66
C PHE A 6 -9.84 -8.00 3.73
N TYR A 7 -10.25 -8.15 2.48
CA TYR A 7 -9.41 -8.51 1.35
C TYR A 7 -9.64 -7.51 0.23
N ALA A 8 -8.57 -7.14 -0.49
CA ALA A 8 -8.68 -6.42 -1.75
C ALA A 8 -7.60 -6.89 -2.72
N ASP A 9 -7.95 -7.04 -3.99
CA ASP A 9 -6.95 -7.08 -5.05
C ASP A 9 -6.42 -5.66 -5.26
N PHE A 10 -5.23 -5.48 -5.82
CA PHE A 10 -4.76 -4.15 -6.20
C PHE A 10 -3.92 -4.16 -7.47
N THR A 11 -3.94 -3.01 -8.14
CA THR A 11 -2.95 -2.61 -9.12
C THR A 11 -2.04 -1.55 -8.49
N ILE A 12 -0.72 -1.75 -8.59
CA ILE A 12 0.29 -0.78 -8.13
C ILE A 12 0.96 -0.15 -9.34
N THR A 13 1.05 1.17 -9.37
CA THR A 13 1.83 1.91 -10.36
C THR A 13 3.00 2.60 -9.70
N TYR A 14 4.18 2.48 -10.31
CA TYR A 14 5.45 3.04 -9.85
C TYR A 14 6.05 3.99 -10.90
N THR A 15 6.58 5.13 -10.45
CA THR A 15 7.39 6.04 -11.27
C THR A 15 8.70 6.38 -10.55
N PRO A 16 9.84 6.49 -11.25
CA PRO A 16 11.11 6.90 -10.62
C PRO A 16 11.04 8.28 -9.95
N ARG A 17 11.79 8.47 -8.86
CA ARG A 17 11.83 9.73 -8.09
C ARG A 17 12.38 10.93 -8.87
N GLU A 18 13.37 10.69 -9.73
CA GLU A 18 14.15 11.77 -10.36
C GLU A 18 13.50 12.37 -11.61
N ASP A 19 12.33 11.87 -12.03
CA ASP A 19 11.64 12.41 -13.20
C ASP A 19 10.90 13.71 -12.86
N LYS A 20 11.53 14.84 -13.20
CA LYS A 20 10.97 16.19 -12.99
C LYS A 20 9.69 16.47 -13.77
N GLY A 21 9.40 15.69 -14.82
CA GLY A 21 8.17 15.81 -15.61
C GLY A 21 6.99 15.04 -15.02
N MET A 22 7.24 14.12 -14.08
CA MET A 22 6.22 13.25 -13.54
C MET A 22 5.40 13.96 -12.46
N PRO A 23 4.06 14.09 -12.63
CA PRO A 23 3.23 14.65 -11.58
C PRO A 23 3.07 13.67 -10.42
N MET A 24 2.97 14.22 -9.21
CA MET A 24 2.68 13.47 -8.00
C MET A 24 1.31 12.76 -8.08
N PRO A 25 1.15 11.55 -7.51
CA PRO A 25 -0.16 10.91 -7.31
C PRO A 25 -1.11 11.74 -6.41
N PRO A 26 -2.41 11.41 -6.33
CA PRO A 26 -3.08 10.29 -6.99
C PRO A 26 -3.28 10.59 -8.48
N TRP A 27 -2.92 9.65 -9.33
CA TRP A 27 -3.21 9.77 -10.75
C TRP A 27 -4.67 9.44 -10.99
N ILE A 28 -5.49 10.46 -11.24
CA ILE A 28 -6.94 10.30 -11.38
C ILE A 28 -7.33 9.44 -12.59
N ASP A 29 -6.47 9.32 -13.61
CA ASP A 29 -6.65 8.36 -14.72
C ASP A 29 -6.15 6.94 -14.40
N GLY A 30 -5.73 6.70 -13.16
CA GLY A 30 -5.26 5.41 -12.65
C GLY A 30 -3.85 5.03 -13.12
N ILE A 31 -3.22 5.91 -13.91
CA ILE A 31 -1.83 5.83 -14.39
C ILE A 31 -1.27 7.24 -14.53
N PRO A 32 0.05 7.42 -14.44
CA PRO A 32 0.70 8.68 -14.74
C PRO A 32 0.46 9.10 -16.21
N PRO A 33 0.47 10.42 -16.50
CA PRO A 33 0.26 10.91 -17.85
C PRO A 33 1.48 10.69 -18.77
N GLU A 34 2.67 10.53 -18.22
CA GLU A 34 3.93 10.43 -18.96
C GLU A 34 4.71 9.16 -18.58
N LEU A 35 5.55 8.68 -19.49
CA LEU A 35 6.52 7.59 -19.22
C LEU A 35 7.82 8.17 -18.61
N PRO A 36 8.59 7.38 -17.85
CA PRO A 36 8.43 5.95 -17.59
C PRO A 36 7.62 5.62 -16.32
N TYR A 37 6.84 4.55 -16.40
CA TYR A 37 6.21 3.93 -15.24
C TYR A 37 6.13 2.41 -15.39
N ALA A 38 5.95 1.72 -14.26
CA ALA A 38 5.71 0.28 -14.20
C ALA A 38 4.37 -0.01 -13.51
N ILE A 39 3.65 -1.02 -13.98
CA ILE A 39 2.35 -1.43 -13.41
C ILE A 39 2.45 -2.89 -12.97
N GLY A 40 2.23 -3.14 -11.69
CA GLY A 40 2.16 -4.47 -11.11
C GLY A 40 0.80 -4.76 -10.49
N ARG A 41 0.60 -6.02 -10.10
CA ARG A 41 -0.59 -6.49 -9.42
C ARG A 41 -0.24 -7.08 -8.07
N GLY A 42 -1.27 -7.26 -7.25
CA GLY A 42 -1.16 -7.92 -5.97
C GLY A 42 -2.49 -8.02 -5.26
N TYR A 43 -2.43 -8.40 -4.00
CA TYR A 43 -3.56 -8.34 -3.09
C TYR A 43 -3.11 -7.98 -1.68
N ALA A 44 -4.04 -7.38 -0.94
CA ALA A 44 -3.91 -7.09 0.48
C ALA A 44 -4.95 -7.91 1.26
N ALA A 45 -4.50 -8.52 2.36
CA ALA A 45 -5.35 -9.18 3.35
C ALA A 45 -5.05 -8.57 4.72
N TYR A 46 -6.10 -8.19 5.44
CA TYR A 46 -5.99 -7.58 6.75
C TYR A 46 -6.91 -8.33 7.72
N ALA A 47 -6.37 -8.69 8.87
CA ALA A 47 -7.07 -9.32 9.98
C ALA A 47 -6.56 -8.72 11.30
N SER A 48 -7.22 -7.65 11.77
CA SER A 48 -6.78 -6.93 12.98
C SER A 48 -6.90 -7.76 14.25
N ASP A 49 -7.87 -8.66 14.30
CA ASP A 49 -8.12 -9.58 15.42
C ASP A 49 -7.00 -10.62 15.57
N LEU A 50 -6.36 -11.00 14.47
CA LEU A 50 -5.14 -11.81 14.48
C LEU A 50 -3.87 -10.97 14.59
N GLY A 51 -3.99 -9.64 14.46
CA GLY A 51 -2.85 -8.74 14.35
C GLY A 51 -2.00 -9.03 13.12
N ILE A 52 -2.61 -9.41 11.98
CA ILE A 52 -1.92 -9.75 10.73
C ILE A 52 -2.41 -8.83 9.60
N MET A 53 -1.46 -8.26 8.87
CA MET A 53 -1.62 -7.58 7.60
C MET A 53 -0.62 -8.18 6.64
N LEU A 54 -1.07 -8.50 5.43
CA LEU A 54 -0.26 -9.07 4.37
C LEU A 54 -0.56 -8.37 3.06
N GLU A 55 0.48 -7.96 2.36
CA GLU A 55 0.45 -7.49 0.99
C GLU A 55 1.34 -8.40 0.14
N ASN A 56 0.75 -9.03 -0.85
CA ASN A 56 1.44 -9.88 -1.81
C ASN A 56 1.54 -9.17 -3.16
N TYR A 57 2.76 -8.87 -3.58
CA TYR A 57 3.09 -8.20 -4.82
C TYR A 57 3.58 -9.22 -5.85
N THR A 58 2.84 -9.41 -6.94
CA THR A 58 3.11 -10.49 -7.90
C THR A 58 4.08 -10.10 -9.01
N ASP A 59 4.21 -8.80 -9.30
CA ASP A 59 5.02 -8.31 -10.42
C ASP A 59 6.16 -7.40 -9.91
N PHE A 60 5.84 -6.38 -9.11
CA PHE A 60 6.79 -5.39 -8.58
C PHE A 60 6.54 -5.13 -7.10
N CYS A 61 7.62 -5.11 -6.31
CA CYS A 61 7.59 -4.92 -4.88
C CYS A 61 7.26 -3.47 -4.54
N VAL A 62 6.90 -3.25 -3.28
CA VAL A 62 6.70 -1.91 -2.72
C VAL A 62 8.02 -1.10 -2.78
N PRO A 63 8.05 0.12 -3.37
CA PRO A 63 9.30 0.87 -3.63
C PRO A 63 9.79 1.66 -2.40
N ILE A 64 9.72 1.05 -1.23
CA ILE A 64 10.40 1.48 0.01
C ILE A 64 11.76 0.78 0.17
N PHE A 65 12.14 -0.05 -0.80
CA PHE A 65 13.36 -0.85 -0.79
C PHE A 65 14.32 -0.37 -1.90
N SER A 66 15.58 -0.14 -1.55
CA SER A 66 16.64 0.34 -2.45
C SER A 66 17.64 -0.79 -2.77
N PRO A 67 17.96 -1.10 -4.04
CA PRO A 67 18.08 -0.10 -5.12
C PRO A 67 16.93 -0.10 -6.14
N ASN A 68 16.03 -1.08 -6.11
CA ASN A 68 14.92 -1.16 -7.05
C ASN A 68 13.73 -1.92 -6.45
N ALA A 69 12.58 -1.84 -7.12
CA ALA A 69 11.34 -2.55 -6.78
C ALA A 69 10.93 -3.56 -7.86
N TYR A 70 11.81 -3.89 -8.82
CA TYR A 70 11.48 -4.67 -10.00
C TYR A 70 11.53 -6.19 -9.73
N PHE A 71 10.83 -6.65 -8.70
CA PHE A 71 10.74 -8.06 -8.31
C PHE A 71 9.46 -8.33 -7.50
N PRO A 72 8.92 -9.56 -7.49
CA PRO A 72 7.78 -9.91 -6.63
C PRO A 72 8.20 -9.99 -5.16
N CYS A 73 7.29 -9.67 -4.24
CA CYS A 73 7.56 -9.78 -2.81
C CYS A 73 6.29 -9.97 -1.99
N VAL A 74 6.44 -10.44 -0.75
CA VAL A 74 5.36 -10.46 0.24
C VAL A 74 5.82 -9.64 1.45
N LEU A 75 5.10 -8.57 1.75
CA LEU A 75 5.26 -7.83 2.99
C LEU A 75 4.14 -8.26 3.93
N PHE A 76 4.48 -8.70 5.13
CA PHE A 76 3.46 -9.06 6.10
C PHE A 76 3.93 -8.76 7.51
N ASN A 77 3.00 -8.63 8.44
CA ASN A 77 3.35 -8.64 9.86
C ASN A 77 2.86 -9.91 10.54
N TYR A 78 3.63 -10.33 11.52
CA TYR A 78 3.29 -11.44 12.40
C TYR A 78 3.91 -11.18 13.76
N ASN A 79 3.12 -11.30 14.83
CA ASN A 79 3.58 -11.09 16.21
C ASN A 79 4.37 -9.78 16.40
N SER A 80 3.77 -8.64 16.00
CA SER A 80 4.39 -7.30 16.09
C SER A 80 5.72 -7.13 15.36
N THR A 81 5.99 -7.97 14.35
CA THR A 81 7.18 -7.86 13.49
C THR A 81 6.76 -7.85 12.04
N ALA A 82 7.24 -6.87 11.26
CA ALA A 82 7.07 -6.82 9.82
C ALA A 82 8.21 -7.56 9.13
N TYR A 83 7.86 -8.46 8.22
CA TYR A 83 8.75 -9.30 7.44
C TYR A 83 8.59 -9.00 5.95
N LEU A 84 9.68 -9.15 5.21
CA LEU A 84 9.67 -9.12 3.75
C LEU A 84 10.18 -10.47 3.24
N ILE A 85 9.39 -11.15 2.42
CA ILE A 85 9.83 -12.27 1.58
C ILE A 85 10.10 -11.74 0.19
N ALA A 86 11.28 -12.05 -0.34
CA ALA A 86 11.70 -11.63 -1.67
C ALA A 86 12.68 -12.65 -2.28
N PRO A 87 12.93 -12.62 -3.60
CA PRO A 87 13.97 -13.44 -4.21
C PRO A 87 15.36 -13.15 -3.62
N LYS A 88 16.21 -14.18 -3.49
CA LYS A 88 17.55 -14.08 -2.86
C LYS A 88 18.47 -13.15 -3.66
N GLU A 89 18.28 -13.09 -4.96
CA GLU A 89 19.05 -12.29 -5.93
C GLU A 89 18.95 -10.79 -5.63
N ASN A 90 17.84 -10.36 -5.01
CA ASN A 90 17.59 -8.96 -4.66
C ASN A 90 18.18 -8.55 -3.29
N ARG A 91 18.97 -9.42 -2.63
CA ARG A 91 19.63 -9.18 -1.32
C ARG A 91 18.68 -9.00 -0.13
N TYR A 92 17.37 -9.12 -0.35
CA TYR A 92 16.33 -9.13 0.66
C TYR A 92 15.86 -10.54 1.04
N GLY A 93 16.08 -11.49 0.14
CA GLY A 93 15.57 -12.84 0.28
C GLY A 93 16.43 -13.79 1.13
N PRO A 94 15.88 -14.97 1.47
CA PRO A 94 14.51 -15.39 1.15
C PRO A 94 13.48 -14.75 2.09
N CYS A 95 13.90 -14.28 3.27
CA CYS A 95 13.09 -13.47 4.16
C CYS A 95 14.00 -12.60 5.03
N CYS A 96 13.54 -11.41 5.40
CA CYS A 96 14.22 -10.51 6.33
C CYS A 96 13.21 -9.77 7.21
N VAL A 97 13.67 -9.30 8.37
CA VAL A 97 12.91 -8.44 9.28
C VAL A 97 12.96 -7.01 8.77
N TYR A 98 11.83 -6.50 8.28
CA TYR A 98 11.72 -5.12 7.83
C TYR A 98 11.63 -4.17 9.03
N ARG A 99 10.77 -4.47 10.02
CA ARG A 99 10.62 -3.61 11.19
C ARG A 99 10.15 -4.38 12.42
N PRO A 100 10.90 -4.33 13.54
CA PRO A 100 10.41 -4.85 14.81
C PRO A 100 9.41 -3.86 15.45
N ASN A 101 8.58 -4.36 16.38
CA ASN A 101 7.56 -3.58 17.09
C ASN A 101 6.63 -2.83 16.13
N TRP A 102 6.24 -3.49 15.05
CA TRP A 102 5.34 -2.96 14.04
C TRP A 102 4.08 -3.81 13.99
N SER A 103 2.96 -3.15 14.25
CA SER A 103 1.62 -3.75 14.17
C SER A 103 0.84 -3.07 13.05
N PRO A 104 -0.16 -3.75 12.48
CA PRO A 104 -1.05 -3.13 11.51
C PRO A 104 -1.67 -1.85 12.09
N PRO A 105 -1.95 -0.84 11.26
CA PRO A 105 -2.67 0.34 11.70
C PRO A 105 -3.97 -0.05 12.41
N HIS A 106 -4.27 0.63 13.51
CA HIS A 106 -5.54 0.43 14.21
C HIS A 106 -6.71 0.79 13.28
N ARG A 107 -7.87 0.16 13.45
CA ARG A 107 -9.01 0.29 12.53
C ARG A 107 -9.53 1.71 12.38
N ASP A 108 -9.27 2.59 13.34
CA ASP A 108 -9.67 3.99 13.31
C ASP A 108 -8.54 4.96 12.91
N PHE A 109 -7.39 4.46 12.43
CA PHE A 109 -6.20 5.29 12.19
C PHE A 109 -6.46 6.52 11.30
N MET A 110 -7.46 6.47 10.42
CA MET A 110 -7.85 7.61 9.58
C MET A 110 -8.41 8.80 10.37
N GLN A 111 -8.86 8.63 11.61
CA GLN A 111 -9.33 9.73 12.46
C GLN A 111 -8.23 10.77 12.68
N GLN A 112 -6.97 10.34 12.82
CA GLN A 112 -5.83 11.24 13.01
C GLN A 112 -5.55 12.12 11.78
N PHE A 113 -6.04 11.71 10.60
CA PHE A 113 -5.84 12.42 9.34
C PHE A 113 -7.08 13.21 8.91
N GLY A 114 -8.13 13.30 9.75
CA GLY A 114 -9.40 13.93 9.38
C GLY A 114 -9.27 15.37 8.84
N GLN A 115 -8.34 16.14 9.39
CA GLN A 115 -8.05 17.52 8.98
C GLN A 115 -7.43 17.66 7.58
N PHE A 116 -6.92 16.56 7.01
CA PHE A 116 -6.26 16.54 5.70
C PHE A 116 -7.18 16.12 4.55
N TYR A 117 -8.50 16.15 4.78
CA TYR A 117 -9.47 15.94 3.72
C TYR A 117 -9.31 17.01 2.64
N SER A 118 -9.14 16.57 1.40
CA SER A 118 -8.81 17.44 0.26
C SER A 118 -9.93 17.56 -0.77
N GLY A 119 -10.99 16.77 -0.68
CA GLY A 119 -12.15 16.85 -1.56
C GLY A 119 -12.63 15.50 -2.08
N THR A 120 -13.43 15.53 -3.15
CA THR A 120 -14.08 14.35 -3.74
C THR A 120 -13.96 14.34 -5.24
N THR A 121 -13.73 13.16 -5.83
CA THR A 121 -13.87 12.93 -7.28
C THR A 121 -14.99 11.93 -7.55
N ARG A 122 -15.56 11.94 -8.76
CA ARG A 122 -16.67 11.05 -9.12
C ARG A 122 -16.22 9.67 -9.60
N ASN A 123 -14.99 9.55 -10.10
CA ASN A 123 -14.43 8.34 -10.68
C ASN A 123 -12.91 8.33 -10.44
N LEU A 124 -12.31 7.15 -10.52
CA LEU A 124 -10.87 6.94 -10.65
C LEU A 124 -10.63 6.09 -11.90
N GLY A 125 -9.62 6.44 -12.66
CA GLY A 125 -9.31 5.82 -13.93
C GLY A 125 -10.35 6.01 -14.99
N VAL A 126 -10.81 7.24 -15.27
CA VAL A 126 -11.85 7.49 -16.29
C VAL A 126 -11.45 6.91 -17.66
N LYS A 127 -10.20 7.11 -18.08
CA LYS A 127 -9.67 6.53 -19.33
C LYS A 127 -9.54 5.01 -19.30
N ARG A 128 -9.15 4.44 -18.16
CA ARG A 128 -8.93 3.00 -17.97
C ARG A 128 -10.15 2.24 -17.45
N ARG A 129 -11.25 2.96 -17.17
CA ARG A 129 -12.47 2.49 -16.51
C ARG A 129 -12.20 1.72 -15.22
N VAL A 130 -11.28 2.22 -14.38
CA VAL A 130 -10.85 1.51 -13.17
C VAL A 130 -11.97 1.46 -12.13
N LEU A 131 -12.56 2.61 -11.79
CA LEU A 131 -13.56 2.68 -10.73
C LEU A 131 -14.59 3.79 -10.96
N ALA A 132 -15.87 3.41 -11.00
CA ALA A 132 -16.99 4.31 -11.26
C ALA A 132 -17.80 4.60 -9.97
N GLN A 133 -17.22 5.32 -9.02
CA GLN A 133 -17.88 5.73 -7.78
C GLN A 133 -17.27 6.99 -7.17
N GLN A 134 -18.03 7.70 -6.32
CA GLN A 134 -17.49 8.85 -5.60
C GLN A 134 -16.39 8.43 -4.61
N ILE A 135 -15.26 9.14 -4.66
CA ILE A 135 -14.08 8.88 -3.82
C ILE A 135 -13.76 10.15 -3.05
N ASP A 136 -13.67 10.03 -1.74
CA ASP A 136 -13.14 11.07 -0.86
C ASP A 136 -11.64 10.90 -0.70
N TRP A 137 -10.92 12.03 -0.71
CA TRP A 137 -9.46 12.07 -0.73
C TRP A 137 -8.88 12.75 0.51
N TRP A 138 -7.79 12.19 1.00
CA TRP A 138 -6.94 12.76 2.05
C TRP A 138 -5.52 12.92 1.52
N VAL A 139 -4.93 14.11 1.69
CA VAL A 139 -3.57 14.44 1.23
C VAL A 139 -2.73 14.77 2.46
N ILE A 140 -1.83 13.88 2.83
CA ILE A 140 -1.09 13.93 4.10
C ILE A 140 0.23 14.67 3.88
N PRO A 141 0.45 15.83 4.51
CA PRO A 141 1.70 16.56 4.36
C PRO A 141 2.88 15.78 4.94
N GLN A 142 4.07 15.99 4.39
CA GLN A 142 5.30 15.45 4.95
C GLN A 142 5.61 16.17 6.27
N ALA A 143 5.64 15.45 7.39
CA ALA A 143 6.00 16.03 8.69
C ALA A 143 7.53 16.23 8.75
N ASN A 144 7.98 17.45 9.08
CA ASN A 144 9.39 17.83 9.20
C ASN A 144 10.23 17.60 7.92
N THR A 145 10.06 18.47 6.92
CA THR A 145 10.94 18.54 5.74
C THR A 145 12.36 18.91 6.17
N THR A 146 13.23 17.92 6.34
CA THR A 146 14.63 18.14 6.75
C THR A 146 15.58 18.17 5.55
N LYS A 147 15.19 17.63 4.39
CA LYS A 147 16.00 17.65 3.17
C LYS A 147 15.36 18.58 2.13
N LEU A 148 16.19 19.34 1.43
CA LEU A 148 15.78 20.25 0.34
C LEU A 148 15.09 19.55 -0.84
N THR A 149 15.20 18.23 -0.94
CA THR A 149 14.62 17.41 -2.03
C THR A 149 13.35 16.66 -1.61
N ASP A 150 12.91 16.79 -0.35
CA ASP A 150 11.70 16.11 0.10
C ASP A 150 10.47 16.82 -0.47
N HIS A 151 9.52 16.05 -1.01
CA HIS A 151 8.26 16.64 -1.45
C HIS A 151 7.45 17.13 -0.25
N PRO A 152 6.58 18.14 -0.44
CA PRO A 152 5.78 18.69 0.66
C PRO A 152 4.72 17.71 1.21
N VAL A 153 4.56 16.54 0.58
CA VAL A 153 3.48 15.58 0.82
C VAL A 153 4.08 14.19 1.00
N PHE A 154 3.70 13.52 2.08
CA PHE A 154 4.08 12.13 2.36
C PHE A 154 3.35 11.16 1.43
N GLY A 155 2.05 11.40 1.26
CA GLY A 155 1.16 10.50 0.55
C GLY A 155 -0.30 10.84 0.80
N GLY A 156 -1.18 9.89 0.53
CA GLY A 156 -2.59 10.09 0.73
C GLY A 156 -3.44 8.84 0.55
N PHE A 157 -4.71 9.00 0.87
CA PHE A 157 -5.70 7.93 0.86
C PHE A 157 -6.92 8.32 0.05
N GLY A 158 -7.49 7.34 -0.65
CA GLY A 158 -8.80 7.43 -1.28
C GLY A 158 -9.75 6.43 -0.65
N PHE A 159 -10.93 6.88 -0.23
CA PHE A 159 -12.01 6.00 0.23
C PHE A 159 -13.25 6.18 -0.62
N ALA A 160 -13.85 5.07 -1.03
CA ALA A 160 -15.19 5.06 -1.58
C ALA A 160 -16.15 5.78 -0.62
N ARG A 161 -16.93 6.73 -1.13
CA ARG A 161 -17.91 7.46 -0.31
C ARG A 161 -19.08 6.58 0.10
N GLN A 162 -19.53 5.74 -0.81
CA GLN A 162 -20.61 4.81 -0.54
C GLN A 162 -20.07 3.64 0.30
N PRO A 163 -20.70 3.32 1.44
CA PRO A 163 -20.33 2.14 2.19
C PRO A 163 -20.78 0.86 1.46
N LEU A 164 -20.14 -0.25 1.79
CA LEU A 164 -20.61 -1.60 1.48
C LEU A 164 -21.88 -1.92 2.28
N SER A 165 -22.51 -3.04 1.98
CA SER A 165 -23.65 -3.57 2.75
C SER A 165 -23.32 -3.82 4.22
N SER A 166 -22.06 -4.06 4.55
CA SER A 166 -21.53 -4.18 5.91
C SER A 166 -21.48 -2.86 6.69
N GLY A 167 -21.66 -1.72 6.00
CA GLY A 167 -21.55 -0.37 6.57
C GLY A 167 -20.14 0.23 6.50
N TYR A 168 -19.11 -0.54 6.14
CA TYR A 168 -17.75 -0.01 5.99
C TYR A 168 -17.52 0.63 4.62
N ARG A 169 -16.69 1.67 4.59
CA ARG A 169 -16.28 2.33 3.36
C ARG A 169 -15.06 1.61 2.77
N PRO A 170 -15.12 1.12 1.51
CA PRO A 170 -13.98 0.52 0.86
C PRO A 170 -12.78 1.46 0.82
N TYR A 171 -11.63 0.91 1.15
CA TYR A 171 -10.35 1.52 0.84
C TYR A 171 -10.08 1.34 -0.66
N VAL A 172 -9.94 2.43 -1.41
CA VAL A 172 -9.83 2.37 -2.89
C VAL A 172 -8.46 2.80 -3.39
N SER A 173 -7.72 3.57 -2.61
CA SER A 173 -6.41 4.04 -3.05
C SER A 173 -5.46 4.35 -1.89
N PHE A 174 -4.21 3.95 -2.08
CA PHE A 174 -3.06 4.44 -1.34
C PHE A 174 -2.05 5.04 -2.31
N TRP A 175 -1.40 6.12 -1.93
CA TRP A 175 -0.23 6.60 -2.65
C TRP A 175 0.72 7.28 -1.69
N TYR A 176 2.01 7.22 -1.98
CA TYR A 176 3.04 7.79 -1.12
C TYR A 176 4.37 7.92 -1.89
N GLU A 177 5.28 8.74 -1.35
CA GLU A 177 6.67 8.83 -1.80
C GLU A 177 7.49 7.71 -1.15
N GLY A 178 8.00 6.77 -1.95
CA GLY A 178 8.96 5.77 -1.51
C GLY A 178 10.41 6.23 -1.72
N ASP A 179 11.37 5.43 -1.27
CA ASP A 179 12.80 5.72 -1.36
C ASP A 179 13.30 5.95 -2.79
N ILE A 180 12.70 5.22 -3.74
CA ILE A 180 13.14 5.19 -5.15
C ILE A 180 12.11 5.80 -6.12
N GLY A 181 10.95 6.25 -5.63
CA GLY A 181 9.94 6.85 -6.49
C GLY A 181 8.54 6.95 -5.91
N TRP A 182 7.62 7.47 -6.71
CA TRP A 182 6.20 7.56 -6.36
C TRP A 182 5.49 6.25 -6.57
N THR A 183 4.51 5.99 -5.71
CA THR A 183 3.65 4.82 -5.78
C THR A 183 2.20 5.21 -5.73
N HIS A 184 1.37 4.56 -6.54
CA HIS A 184 -0.08 4.63 -6.43
C HIS A 184 -0.66 3.21 -6.51
N GLN A 185 -1.17 2.72 -5.39
CA GLN A 185 -1.99 1.51 -5.32
C GLN A 185 -3.46 1.88 -5.49
N ILE A 186 -4.14 1.13 -6.34
CA ILE A 186 -5.59 1.19 -6.54
C ILE A 186 -6.14 -0.17 -6.16
N PHE A 187 -7.02 -0.18 -5.16
CA PHE A 187 -7.63 -1.38 -4.61
C PHE A 187 -8.94 -1.69 -5.34
N GLU A 188 -9.07 -2.94 -5.74
CA GLU A 188 -10.15 -3.50 -6.53
C GLU A 188 -10.72 -4.72 -5.79
N ASN A 189 -11.96 -5.09 -6.11
CA ASN A 189 -12.63 -6.25 -5.50
C ASN A 189 -12.57 -6.26 -3.96
N PHE A 190 -12.62 -5.08 -3.34
CA PHE A 190 -12.64 -4.96 -1.89
C PHE A 190 -13.83 -5.73 -1.31
N THR A 191 -13.56 -6.62 -0.37
CA THR A 191 -14.59 -7.36 0.38
C THR A 191 -14.21 -7.47 1.84
N ASP A 192 -15.19 -7.27 2.71
CA ASP A 192 -15.12 -7.50 4.15
C ASP A 192 -16.10 -8.60 4.57
N THR A 193 -16.55 -9.40 3.60
CA THR A 193 -17.40 -10.57 3.80
C THR A 193 -16.92 -11.74 2.92
N GLY A 194 -17.42 -12.94 3.22
CA GLY A 194 -17.18 -14.14 2.41
C GLY A 194 -15.80 -14.76 2.63
N LYS A 195 -15.49 -15.81 1.87
CA LYS A 195 -14.32 -16.69 2.14
C LYS A 195 -12.97 -15.98 2.16
N LYS A 196 -12.79 -14.89 1.40
CA LYS A 196 -11.51 -14.19 1.30
C LYS A 196 -11.09 -13.52 2.63
N MET A 197 -12.02 -13.22 3.54
CA MET A 197 -11.68 -12.65 4.87
C MET A 197 -11.03 -13.67 5.82
N HIS A 198 -10.99 -14.95 5.43
CA HIS A 198 -10.47 -16.07 6.21
C HIS A 198 -9.13 -16.61 5.67
N ILE A 199 -8.54 -15.94 4.68
CA ILE A 199 -7.28 -16.41 4.05
C ILE A 199 -6.10 -16.45 5.04
N LEU A 200 -6.21 -15.74 6.17
CA LEU A 200 -5.18 -15.66 7.20
C LEU A 200 -5.47 -16.52 8.45
N ASP A 201 -6.59 -17.26 8.48
CA ASP A 201 -7.01 -18.00 9.68
C ASP A 201 -5.97 -19.02 10.15
N ASP A 202 -5.34 -19.70 9.19
CA ASP A 202 -4.30 -20.69 9.42
C ASP A 202 -2.89 -20.14 9.14
N PHE A 203 -2.72 -18.80 9.11
CA PHE A 203 -1.42 -18.20 8.79
C PHE A 203 -0.38 -18.59 9.84
N ARG A 204 0.73 -19.14 9.36
CA ARG A 204 1.91 -19.46 10.18
C ARG A 204 3.11 -18.75 9.60
N LEU A 205 3.98 -18.27 10.47
CA LEU A 205 5.26 -17.72 10.04
C LEU A 205 6.01 -18.77 9.20
N PRO A 206 6.35 -18.47 7.94
CA PRO A 206 7.11 -19.40 7.11
C PRO A 206 8.48 -19.69 7.74
N GLU A 207 8.97 -20.92 7.63
CA GLU A 207 10.26 -21.33 8.24
C GLU A 207 11.43 -20.45 7.78
N MET A 208 11.42 -20.03 6.50
CA MET A 208 12.43 -19.11 5.96
C MET A 208 12.45 -17.73 6.63
N CYS A 209 11.38 -17.34 7.32
CA CYS A 209 11.26 -16.11 8.09
C CYS A 209 11.60 -16.28 9.57
N ASN A 210 12.01 -17.47 10.02
CA ASN A 210 12.60 -17.67 11.33
C ASN A 210 14.05 -17.15 11.36
N VAL A 211 14.21 -15.85 11.13
CA VAL A 211 15.48 -15.15 10.98
C VAL A 211 15.48 -13.88 11.82
N ALA A 212 16.67 -13.47 12.27
CA ALA A 212 16.90 -12.17 12.91
C ALA A 212 17.57 -11.16 11.95
N VAL A 213 17.71 -11.52 10.67
CA VAL A 213 18.39 -10.69 9.67
C VAL A 213 17.50 -9.50 9.31
N ALA A 214 17.99 -8.28 9.50
CA ALA A 214 17.29 -7.07 9.09
C ALA A 214 17.30 -6.94 7.56
N CYS A 215 16.21 -6.41 6.99
CA CYS A 215 16.19 -6.04 5.58
C CYS A 215 17.18 -4.91 5.32
N ASN A 216 17.82 -4.93 4.15
CA ASN A 216 18.70 -3.84 3.74
C ASN A 216 17.88 -2.64 3.23
N TYR A 217 17.24 -1.89 4.14
CA TYR A 217 16.47 -0.68 3.82
C TYR A 217 17.12 0.55 4.46
N ARG A 218 16.92 1.72 3.86
CA ARG A 218 17.30 2.99 4.48
C ARG A 218 16.10 3.48 5.31
N PRO A 219 16.26 3.75 6.61
CA PRO A 219 15.18 4.29 7.44
C PRO A 219 14.83 5.74 7.08
#